data_AF-A0A2A3EPR8-F1
#
_entry.id   AF-A0A2A3EPR8-F1
#
_cell.length_a   1.000
_cell.length_b   1.000
_cell.length_c   1.000
_cell.angle_alpha   90.00
_cell.angle_beta   90.00
_cell.angle_gamma   90.00
#
_symmetry.space_group_name_H-M   'P 1'
#
loop_
_entity.id
_entity.type
_entity.pdbx_description
1 polymer ?
#
loop_
_entity_poly.entity_id
_entity_poly.type
_entity_poly.pdbx_seq_one_letter_code
_entity_poly.pdbx_strand_id
1 'polypeptide(L)'
;MNKEVVPIDDLTITSAREGPIHIRVKALQYTTMLKLFSEIMEEYNNSMLRYNEKCRLLLNQQKLLIRKHITSEELEKLLDIQENNIFVDNILEDSKIAKQQLSDIQNRHNEIIKIEKSLAEVRDMFTEMAFLIEKQGEQINNVEYFAGKTADNIDSGRIDLKKAEKKNQRYRKYNNNYFLDNHHLFIEKKTKL
;
A
#
# COMPACT_ATOMS: atom_id res chain seq x y z
N MET A 1 7.83 28.96 3.04
CA MET A 1 8.47 27.69 2.60
C MET A 1 7.37 26.71 2.25
N ASN A 2 6.82 26.84 1.05
CA ASN A 2 5.88 25.85 0.53
C ASN A 2 6.73 24.64 0.14
N LYS A 3 6.59 23.53 0.87
CA LYS A 3 7.07 22.25 0.38
C LYS A 3 6.21 21.93 -0.83
N GLU A 4 6.76 22.16 -2.03
CA GLU A 4 6.20 21.61 -3.25
C GLU A 4 6.04 20.09 -3.01
N VAL A 5 4.78 19.68 -2.90
CA VAL A 5 4.42 18.27 -2.89
C VAL A 5 4.74 17.80 -4.29
N VAL A 6 5.87 17.12 -4.43
CA VAL A 6 6.30 16.53 -5.70
C VAL A 6 5.15 15.65 -6.20
N PRO A 7 4.64 15.89 -7.42
CA PRO A 7 3.51 15.14 -7.95
C PRO A 7 3.88 13.66 -8.01
N ILE A 8 2.91 12.80 -7.64
CA ILE A 8 3.08 11.34 -7.50
C ILE A 8 3.57 10.70 -8.81
N ASP A 9 3.34 11.33 -9.95
CA ASP A 9 3.84 10.90 -11.27
C ASP A 9 5.36 11.04 -11.46
N ASP A 10 6.06 11.81 -10.61
CA ASP A 10 7.51 12.01 -10.71
C ASP A 10 8.33 10.93 -9.96
N LEU A 11 7.63 10.05 -9.23
CA LEU A 11 8.20 8.81 -8.68
C LEU A 11 8.17 7.66 -9.72
N THR A 12 8.28 8.01 -11.01
CA THR A 12 8.36 7.03 -12.09
C THR A 12 9.72 6.32 -12.12
N ILE A 13 9.71 5.07 -12.56
CA ILE A 13 10.83 4.10 -12.61
C ILE A 13 12.11 4.70 -13.23
N THR A 14 11.94 5.64 -14.15
CA THR A 14 13.01 6.36 -14.85
C THR A 14 13.84 7.23 -13.90
N SER A 15 13.23 7.96 -12.97
CA SER A 15 13.94 8.82 -12.01
C SER A 15 14.68 7.99 -10.94
N ALA A 16 14.17 6.80 -10.62
CA ALA A 16 14.82 5.88 -9.68
C ALA A 16 16.03 5.11 -10.29
N ARG A 17 16.04 4.84 -11.60
CA ARG A 17 17.15 4.13 -12.27
C ARG A 17 18.44 4.96 -12.32
N GLU A 18 18.32 6.28 -12.48
CA GLU A 18 19.44 7.22 -12.63
C GLU A 18 19.63 8.14 -11.41
N GLY A 19 18.66 8.16 -10.48
CA GLY A 19 18.66 9.07 -9.33
C GLY A 19 19.49 8.62 -8.12
N PRO A 20 19.72 9.52 -7.15
CA PRO A 20 20.43 9.22 -5.91
C PRO A 20 19.76 8.12 -5.08
N ILE A 21 20.54 7.49 -4.19
CA ILE A 21 20.12 6.36 -3.33
C ILE A 21 18.79 6.63 -2.60
N HIS A 22 18.60 7.85 -2.09
CA HIS A 22 17.39 8.22 -1.34
C HIS A 22 16.10 8.15 -2.19
N ILE A 23 16.17 8.39 -3.50
CA ILE A 23 15.02 8.28 -4.42
C ILE A 23 14.63 6.80 -4.56
N ARG A 24 15.62 5.91 -4.68
CA ARG A 24 15.40 4.46 -4.78
C ARG A 24 14.78 3.89 -3.52
N VAL A 25 15.26 4.32 -2.35
CA VAL A 25 14.69 3.92 -1.05
C VAL A 25 13.23 4.37 -0.93
N LYS A 26 12.92 5.62 -1.32
CA LYS A 26 11.54 6.11 -1.34
C LYS A 26 10.65 5.33 -2.29
N ALA A 27 11.13 5.04 -3.50
CA ALA A 27 10.39 4.23 -4.48
C ALA A 27 10.07 2.84 -3.92
N LEU A 28 11.06 2.15 -3.35
CA LEU A 28 10.88 0.84 -2.72
C LEU A 28 9.85 0.89 -1.58
N GLN A 29 9.97 1.87 -0.68
CA GLN A 29 9.03 2.05 0.42
C GLN A 29 7.60 2.24 -0.10
N TYR A 30 7.42 3.07 -1.12
CA TYR A 30 6.13 3.30 -1.75
C TYR A 30 5.54 2.01 -2.33
N THR A 31 6.32 1.25 -3.12
CA THR A 31 5.87 -0.02 -3.72
C THR A 31 5.46 -1.03 -2.65
N THR A 32 6.25 -1.17 -1.59
CA THR A 32 5.94 -2.08 -0.49
C THR A 32 4.67 -1.67 0.23
N MET A 33 4.51 -0.38 0.55
CA MET A 33 3.29 0.12 1.20
C MET A 33 2.06 -0.07 0.32
N LEU A 34 2.16 0.14 -1.00
CA LEU A 34 1.05 -0.08 -1.91
C LEU A 34 0.63 -1.55 -1.98
N LYS A 35 1.59 -2.49 -1.98
CA LYS A 35 1.30 -3.92 -1.92
C LYS A 35 0.57 -4.30 -0.64
N LEU A 36 1.08 -3.89 0.53
CA LEU A 36 0.41 -4.15 1.80
C LEU A 36 -1.00 -3.55 1.82
N PHE A 37 -1.16 -2.34 1.28
CA PHE A 37 -2.47 -1.70 1.20
C PHE A 37 -3.43 -2.47 0.29
N SER A 38 -2.96 -2.97 -0.85
CA SER A 38 -3.74 -3.84 -1.74
C SER A 38 -4.19 -5.13 -1.06
N GLU A 39 -3.29 -5.80 -0.32
CA GLU A 39 -3.60 -7.03 0.41
C GLU A 39 -4.69 -6.80 1.48
N ILE A 40 -4.56 -5.73 2.26
CA ILE A 40 -5.55 -5.35 3.29
C ILE A 40 -6.90 -5.01 2.64
N MET A 41 -6.90 -4.30 1.52
CA MET A 41 -8.13 -3.93 0.83
C MET A 41 -8.82 -5.16 0.22
N GLU A 42 -8.08 -6.18 -0.19
CA GLU A 42 -8.66 -7.44 -0.68
C GLU A 42 -9.38 -8.19 0.44
N GLU A 43 -8.75 -8.26 1.62
CA GLU A 43 -9.37 -8.83 2.80
C GLU A 43 -10.64 -8.05 3.21
N TYR A 44 -10.58 -6.72 3.16
CA TYR A 44 -11.73 -5.85 3.44
C TYR A 44 -12.88 -6.08 2.44
N ASN A 45 -12.59 -6.15 1.14
CA ASN A 45 -13.59 -6.42 0.11
C ASN A 45 -14.25 -7.78 0.33
N ASN A 46 -13.47 -8.82 0.61
CA ASN A 46 -13.99 -10.15 0.92
C ASN A 46 -14.87 -10.15 2.19
N SER A 47 -14.51 -9.37 3.21
CA SER A 47 -15.34 -9.17 4.40
C SER A 47 -16.67 -8.48 4.07
N MET A 48 -16.63 -7.42 3.25
CA MET A 48 -17.81 -6.68 2.81
C MET A 48 -18.76 -7.52 1.96
N LEU A 49 -18.24 -8.33 1.03
CA LEU A 49 -19.05 -9.25 0.24
C LEU A 49 -19.81 -10.26 1.14
N ARG A 50 -19.10 -10.86 2.12
CA ARG A 50 -19.72 -11.75 3.11
C ARG A 50 -20.80 -11.05 3.92
N TYR A 51 -20.58 -9.81 4.31
CA TYR A 51 -21.57 -9.02 5.05
C TYR A 51 -22.81 -8.70 4.19
N ASN A 52 -22.61 -8.34 2.91
CA ASN A 52 -23.70 -8.12 1.96
C ASN A 52 -24.55 -9.39 1.78
N GLU A 53 -23.92 -10.54 1.53
CA GLU A 53 -24.63 -11.83 1.43
C GLU A 53 -25.48 -12.12 2.67
N LYS A 54 -24.93 -11.89 3.86
CA LYS A 54 -25.64 -12.06 5.13
C LYS A 54 -26.84 -11.10 5.24
N CYS A 55 -26.68 -9.83 4.88
CA CYS A 55 -27.78 -8.86 4.89
C CYS A 55 -28.89 -9.25 3.89
N ARG A 56 -28.52 -9.70 2.67
CA ARG A 56 -29.50 -10.19 1.68
C ARG A 56 -30.27 -11.41 2.20
N LEU A 57 -29.60 -12.36 2.85
CA LEU A 57 -30.23 -13.54 3.44
C LEU A 57 -31.22 -13.15 4.54
N LEU A 58 -30.82 -12.25 5.44
CA LEU A 58 -31.69 -11.74 6.51
C LEU A 58 -32.91 -10.97 5.99
N LEU A 59 -32.74 -10.16 4.94
CA LEU A 59 -33.83 -9.46 4.27
C LEU A 59 -34.82 -10.45 3.65
N ASN A 60 -34.32 -11.48 2.96
CA ASN A 60 -35.17 -12.52 2.38
C ASN A 60 -35.97 -13.28 3.44
N GLN A 61 -35.35 -13.62 4.57
CA GLN A 61 -36.06 -14.26 5.69
C GLN A 61 -37.18 -13.37 6.25
N GLN A 62 -36.94 -12.07 6.43
CA GLN A 62 -37.98 -11.15 6.88
C GLN A 62 -39.08 -10.95 5.84
N LYS A 63 -38.74 -10.84 4.56
CA LYS A 63 -39.75 -10.80 3.48
C LYS A 63 -40.65 -12.04 3.52
N LEU A 64 -40.09 -13.23 3.75
CA LEU A 64 -40.87 -14.47 3.90
C LEU A 64 -41.75 -14.45 5.14
N LEU A 65 -41.32 -13.86 6.26
CA LEU A 65 -42.13 -13.71 7.47
C LEU A 65 -43.31 -12.74 7.21
N ILE A 66 -43.10 -11.62 6.52
CA ILE A 66 -44.16 -10.66 6.21
C ILE A 66 -45.10 -11.17 5.12
N ARG A 67 -44.62 -11.87 4.07
CA ARG A 67 -45.48 -12.49 3.04
C ARG A 67 -46.48 -13.50 3.62
N LYS A 68 -46.22 -14.05 4.80
CA LYS A 68 -47.20 -14.89 5.53
C LYS A 68 -48.38 -14.08 6.08
N HIS A 69 -48.23 -12.76 6.21
CA HIS A 69 -49.21 -11.84 6.78
C HIS A 69 -49.80 -10.84 5.75
N ILE A 70 -49.11 -10.59 4.62
CA ILE A 70 -49.48 -9.59 3.60
C ILE A 70 -49.28 -10.16 2.18
N THR A 71 -50.11 -9.75 1.21
CA THR A 71 -50.01 -10.22 -0.18
C THR A 71 -48.74 -9.72 -0.89
N SER A 72 -48.25 -10.50 -1.87
CA SER A 72 -46.98 -10.23 -2.55
C SER A 72 -46.92 -8.90 -3.29
N GLU A 73 -48.04 -8.42 -3.83
CA GLU A 73 -48.11 -7.22 -4.66
C GLU A 73 -48.07 -5.93 -3.84
N GLU A 74 -48.63 -5.97 -2.63
CA GLU A 74 -48.55 -4.86 -1.67
C GLU A 74 -47.13 -4.75 -1.07
N LEU A 75 -46.43 -5.86 -0.88
CA LEU A 75 -45.06 -5.87 -0.35
C LEU A 75 -44.05 -5.22 -1.30
N GLU A 76 -44.18 -5.40 -2.62
CA GLU A 76 -43.28 -4.73 -3.58
C GLU A 76 -43.58 -3.23 -3.68
N LYS A 77 -44.84 -2.82 -3.66
CA LYS A 77 -45.24 -1.40 -3.59
C LYS A 77 -44.71 -0.72 -2.32
N LEU A 78 -44.62 -1.44 -1.20
CA LEU A 78 -44.02 -0.95 0.06
C LEU A 78 -42.49 -0.79 0.01
N LEU A 79 -41.81 -1.44 -0.94
CA LEU A 79 -40.35 -1.40 -1.07
C LEU A 79 -39.88 -0.43 -2.16
N ASP A 80 -40.68 -0.21 -3.21
CA ASP A 80 -40.36 0.71 -4.31
C ASP A 80 -40.67 2.18 -3.98
N ILE A 81 -41.53 2.45 -3.00
CA ILE A 81 -41.91 3.81 -2.63
C ILE A 81 -40.91 4.34 -1.59
N GLN A 82 -39.93 5.11 -2.08
CA GLN A 82 -38.98 5.89 -1.27
C GLN A 82 -39.66 7.01 -0.43
N GLU A 83 -40.97 7.22 -0.61
CA GLU A 83 -41.79 8.22 0.10
C GLU A 83 -42.50 7.61 1.33
N ASN A 84 -41.85 7.78 2.47
CA ASN A 84 -42.07 7.08 3.73
C ASN A 84 -43.33 7.43 4.57
N ASN A 85 -44.26 8.29 4.15
CA ASN A 85 -45.22 8.85 5.13
C ASN A 85 -46.70 8.53 4.95
N ILE A 86 -47.13 7.92 3.84
CA ILE A 86 -48.58 7.92 3.52
C ILE A 86 -49.31 6.64 3.96
N PHE A 87 -48.59 5.57 4.33
CA PHE A 87 -49.21 4.25 4.52
C PHE A 87 -49.13 3.64 5.92
N VAL A 88 -48.50 4.32 6.89
CA VAL A 88 -48.53 3.91 8.31
C VAL A 88 -49.93 4.01 8.93
N ASP A 89 -50.82 4.78 8.29
CA ASP A 89 -52.20 5.01 8.76
C ASP A 89 -53.22 4.00 8.21
N ASN A 90 -52.95 3.35 7.06
CA ASN A 90 -53.90 2.43 6.42
C ASN A 90 -53.60 0.93 6.64
N ILE A 91 -52.42 0.58 7.16
CA ILE A 91 -52.17 -0.77 7.68
C ILE A 91 -52.74 -0.82 9.09
N LEU A 92 -54.05 -1.05 9.15
CA LEU A 92 -54.87 -1.51 10.27
C LEU A 92 -54.36 -1.20 11.69
N GLU A 93 -55.22 -0.49 12.41
CA GLU A 93 -55.33 -0.24 13.85
C GLU A 93 -54.94 -1.41 14.81
N ASP A 94 -54.68 -2.64 14.32
CA ASP A 94 -54.68 -3.89 15.11
C ASP A 94 -53.37 -4.69 15.20
N SER A 95 -52.20 -4.25 14.70
CA SER A 95 -50.98 -5.00 15.03
C SER A 95 -49.71 -4.16 15.16
N LYS A 96 -49.40 -3.79 16.40
CA LYS A 96 -48.11 -3.24 16.85
C LYS A 96 -46.91 -4.06 16.34
N ILE A 97 -47.09 -5.36 16.13
CA ILE A 97 -46.09 -6.30 15.62
C ILE A 97 -45.76 -6.03 14.14
N ALA A 98 -46.78 -5.77 13.30
CA ALA A 98 -46.58 -5.48 11.88
C ALA A 98 -45.82 -4.16 11.66
N LYS A 99 -46.14 -3.12 12.45
CA LYS A 99 -45.41 -1.84 12.42
C LYS A 99 -43.94 -2.01 12.81
N GLN A 100 -43.64 -2.84 13.81
CA GLN A 100 -42.27 -3.12 14.24
C GLN A 100 -41.48 -3.90 13.17
N GLN A 101 -42.10 -4.93 12.56
CA GLN A 101 -41.47 -5.69 11.48
C GLN A 101 -41.17 -4.83 10.24
N LEU A 102 -42.07 -3.90 9.89
CA LEU A 102 -41.85 -2.97 8.78
C LEU A 102 -40.68 -2.02 9.06
N SER A 103 -40.61 -1.47 10.27
CA SER A 103 -39.49 -0.63 10.71
C SER A 103 -38.16 -1.38 10.65
N ASP A 104 -38.13 -2.66 11.05
CA ASP A 104 -36.92 -3.49 10.99
C ASP A 104 -36.45 -3.73 9.55
N ILE A 105 -37.39 -3.90 8.62
CA ILE A 105 -37.09 -4.05 7.18
C ILE A 105 -36.54 -2.74 6.61
N GLN A 106 -37.15 -1.60 6.94
CA GLN A 106 -36.68 -0.30 6.47
C GLN A 106 -35.25 -0.02 6.96
N ASN A 107 -34.97 -0.30 8.23
CA ASN A 107 -33.62 -0.15 8.79
C ASN A 107 -32.61 -1.03 8.05
N ARG A 108 -32.94 -2.29 7.76
CA ARG A 108 -32.06 -3.19 6.99
C ARG A 108 -31.88 -2.77 5.55
N HIS A 109 -32.92 -2.24 4.92
CA HIS A 109 -32.82 -1.71 3.57
C HIS A 109 -31.84 -0.53 3.51
N ASN A 110 -31.92 0.37 4.49
CA ASN A 110 -30.97 1.47 4.64
C ASN A 110 -29.53 0.98 4.89
N GLU A 111 -29.36 -0.09 5.69
CA GLU A 111 -28.04 -0.73 5.87
C GLU A 111 -27.51 -1.32 4.55
N ILE A 112 -28.35 -1.99 3.76
CA ILE A 112 -27.97 -2.54 2.45
C ILE A 112 -27.53 -1.43 1.49
N ILE A 113 -28.28 -0.33 1.40
CA ILE A 113 -27.90 0.81 0.54
C ILE A 113 -26.54 1.38 0.95
N LYS A 114 -26.27 1.49 2.26
CA LYS A 114 -24.95 1.94 2.75
C LYS A 114 -23.84 0.98 2.35
N ILE A 115 -24.06 -0.33 2.46
CA ILE A 115 -23.09 -1.35 2.04
C ILE A 115 -22.84 -1.29 0.53
N GLU A 116 -23.90 -1.15 -0.28
CA GLU A 116 -23.77 -1.05 -1.75
C GLU A 116 -22.96 0.18 -2.15
N LYS A 117 -23.17 1.31 -1.48
CA LYS A 117 -22.35 2.52 -1.67
C LYS A 117 -20.89 2.27 -1.28
N SER A 118 -20.63 1.70 -0.10
CA SER A 118 -19.27 1.36 0.34
C SER A 118 -18.60 0.33 -0.58
N LEU A 119 -19.35 -0.62 -1.15
CA LEU A 119 -18.85 -1.60 -2.11
C LEU A 119 -18.45 -0.93 -3.43
N ALA A 120 -19.23 0.05 -3.90
CA ALA A 120 -18.88 0.84 -5.08
C ALA A 120 -17.59 1.64 -4.83
N GLU A 121 -17.46 2.32 -3.68
CA GLU A 121 -16.25 3.06 -3.31
C GLU A 121 -15.01 2.16 -3.25
N VAL A 122 -15.12 0.96 -2.66
CA VAL A 122 -14.04 -0.03 -2.60
C VAL A 122 -13.67 -0.51 -4.00
N ARG A 123 -14.65 -0.82 -4.86
CA ARG A 123 -14.42 -1.24 -6.25
C ARG A 123 -13.69 -0.17 -7.05
N ASP A 124 -14.07 1.08 -6.89
CA ASP A 124 -13.48 2.20 -7.62
C ASP A 124 -12.02 2.38 -7.19
N MET A 125 -11.73 2.28 -5.88
CA MET A 125 -10.36 2.28 -5.37
C MET A 125 -9.56 1.04 -5.80
N PHE A 126 -10.18 -0.15 -5.88
CA PHE A 126 -9.55 -1.36 -6.44
C PHE A 126 -9.14 -1.20 -7.89
N THR A 127 -9.96 -0.50 -8.68
CA THR A 127 -9.70 -0.24 -10.10
C THR A 127 -8.49 0.69 -10.25
N GLU A 128 -8.40 1.73 -9.41
CA GLU A 128 -7.27 2.65 -9.38
C GLU A 128 -5.98 1.94 -8.88
N MET A 129 -6.09 1.08 -7.87
CA MET A 129 -4.99 0.25 -7.40
C MET A 129 -4.48 -0.73 -8.43
N ALA A 130 -5.38 -1.43 -9.15
CA ALA A 130 -5.00 -2.37 -10.18
C ALA A 130 -4.16 -1.67 -11.27
N PHE A 131 -4.58 -0.48 -11.68
CA PHE A 131 -3.82 0.37 -12.61
C PHE A 131 -2.45 0.78 -12.05
N LEU A 132 -2.38 1.20 -10.79
CA LEU A 132 -1.11 1.58 -10.15
C LEU A 132 -0.16 0.40 -9.94
N ILE A 133 -0.68 -0.79 -9.62
CA ILE A 133 0.10 -2.02 -9.43
C ILE A 133 0.60 -2.54 -10.78
N GLU A 134 -0.23 -2.51 -11.83
CA GLU A 134 0.19 -2.88 -13.19
C GLU A 134 1.31 -1.96 -13.68
N LYS A 135 1.19 -0.63 -13.47
CA LYS A 135 2.27 0.34 -13.72
C LYS A 135 3.53 0.05 -12.89
N GLN A 136 3.41 -0.61 -11.73
CA GLN A 136 4.50 -0.92 -10.81
C GLN A 136 5.05 -2.36 -10.92
N GLY A 137 4.47 -3.26 -11.71
CA GLY A 137 4.96 -4.63 -11.86
C GLY A 137 6.43 -4.72 -12.30
N GLU A 138 6.90 -3.72 -13.06
CA GLU A 138 8.30 -3.57 -13.45
C GLU A 138 9.23 -3.24 -12.24
N GLN A 139 8.71 -2.72 -11.11
CA GLN A 139 9.48 -2.34 -9.93
C GLN A 139 9.96 -3.51 -9.04
N ILE A 140 9.27 -4.65 -9.02
CA ILE A 140 9.69 -5.82 -8.23
C ILE A 140 11.00 -6.38 -8.80
N ASN A 141 11.08 -6.51 -10.12
CA ASN A 141 12.32 -6.87 -10.83
C ASN A 141 13.44 -5.83 -10.59
N ASN A 142 13.09 -4.59 -10.25
CA ASN A 142 14.08 -3.56 -9.93
C ASN A 142 14.67 -3.70 -8.52
N VAL A 143 14.03 -4.39 -7.55
CA VAL A 143 14.63 -4.63 -6.22
C VAL A 143 15.86 -5.52 -6.35
N GLU A 144 15.72 -6.61 -7.10
CA GLU A 144 16.82 -7.50 -7.44
C GLU A 144 17.93 -6.74 -8.20
N TYR A 145 17.54 -5.91 -9.19
CA TYR A 145 18.48 -5.05 -9.92
C TYR A 145 19.24 -4.07 -9.00
N PHE A 146 18.56 -3.38 -8.09
CA PHE A 146 19.18 -2.40 -7.20
C PHE A 146 20.00 -3.06 -6.08
N ALA A 147 19.58 -4.23 -5.60
CA ALA A 147 20.36 -5.05 -4.67
C ALA A 147 21.65 -5.52 -5.36
N GLY A 148 21.56 -6.04 -6.59
CA GLY A 148 22.71 -6.42 -7.42
C GLY A 148 23.66 -5.25 -7.65
N LYS A 149 23.15 -4.10 -8.11
CA LYS A 149 23.97 -2.89 -8.34
C LYS A 149 24.63 -2.36 -7.06
N THR A 150 23.98 -2.51 -5.91
CA THR A 150 24.57 -2.14 -4.62
C THR A 150 25.69 -3.10 -4.22
N ALA A 151 25.49 -4.41 -4.44
CA ALA A 151 26.53 -5.41 -4.22
C ALA A 151 27.76 -5.14 -5.11
N ASP A 152 27.55 -4.86 -6.40
CA ASP A 152 28.62 -4.54 -7.36
C ASP A 152 29.43 -3.30 -6.94
N ASN A 153 28.74 -2.26 -6.45
CA ASN A 153 29.39 -1.04 -5.94
C ASN A 153 30.22 -1.31 -4.68
N ILE A 154 29.72 -2.14 -3.75
CA ILE A 154 30.44 -2.53 -2.53
C ILE A 154 31.68 -3.34 -2.88
N ASP A 155 31.57 -4.29 -3.81
CA ASP A 155 32.70 -5.09 -4.25
C ASP A 155 33.76 -4.25 -4.98
N SER A 156 33.34 -3.32 -5.83
CA SER A 156 34.24 -2.35 -6.48
C SER A 156 34.95 -1.47 -5.45
N GLY A 157 34.21 -0.94 -4.47
CA GLY A 157 34.78 -0.16 -3.37
C GLY A 157 35.77 -0.96 -2.52
N ARG A 158 35.50 -2.25 -2.27
CA ARG A 158 36.39 -3.16 -1.57
C ARG A 158 37.69 -3.39 -2.33
N ILE A 159 37.62 -3.55 -3.66
CA ILE A 159 38.80 -3.70 -4.52
C ILE A 159 39.67 -2.43 -4.45
N ASP A 160 39.05 -1.25 -4.53
CA ASP A 160 39.77 0.02 -4.52
C ASP A 160 40.39 0.33 -3.14
N LEU A 161 39.70 -0.01 -2.05
CA LEU A 161 40.28 0.04 -0.70
C LEU A 161 41.51 -0.86 -0.58
N LYS A 162 41.46 -2.08 -1.12
CA LYS A 162 42.61 -3.01 -1.11
C LYS A 162 43.79 -2.48 -1.94
N LYS A 163 43.53 -1.82 -3.08
CA LYS A 163 44.57 -1.15 -3.87
C LYS A 163 45.18 0.02 -3.09
N ALA A 164 44.34 0.85 -2.47
CA ALA A 164 44.76 1.99 -1.66
C ALA A 164 45.61 1.54 -0.46
N GLU A 165 45.23 0.46 0.21
CA GLU A 165 46.00 -0.13 1.30
C GLU A 165 47.40 -0.58 0.83
N LYS A 166 47.48 -1.31 -0.29
CA LYS A 166 48.78 -1.71 -0.88
C LYS A 166 49.65 -0.52 -1.23
N LYS A 167 49.06 0.54 -1.80
CA LYS A 167 49.77 1.79 -2.12
C LYS A 167 50.27 2.47 -0.84
N ASN A 168 49.46 2.53 0.20
CA ASN A 168 49.83 3.09 1.51
C ASN A 168 50.97 2.27 2.15
N GLN A 169 50.91 0.93 2.15
CA GLN A 169 51.98 0.08 2.66
C GLN A 169 53.31 0.31 1.92
N ARG A 170 53.28 0.42 0.58
CA ARG A 170 54.47 0.75 -0.22
C ARG A 170 55.02 2.12 0.14
N TYR A 171 54.16 3.12 0.26
CA TYR A 171 54.55 4.48 0.64
C TYR A 171 55.19 4.52 2.04
N ARG A 172 54.63 3.79 3.01
CA ARG A 172 55.19 3.67 4.37
C ARG A 172 56.56 2.99 4.37
N LYS A 173 56.75 1.92 3.59
CA LYS A 173 58.05 1.25 3.43
C LYS A 173 59.09 2.17 2.81
N TYR A 174 58.71 2.87 1.73
CA TYR A 174 59.58 3.85 1.10
C TYR A 174 59.98 4.95 2.09
N ASN A 175 59.03 5.55 2.81
CA ASN A 175 59.33 6.60 3.77
C ASN A 175 60.26 6.13 4.91
N ASN A 176 60.04 4.92 5.44
CA ASN A 176 60.92 4.34 6.46
C ASN A 176 62.33 4.07 5.93
N ASN A 177 62.46 3.52 4.72
CA ASN A 177 63.77 3.28 4.12
C ASN A 177 64.51 4.59 3.84
N TYR A 178 63.81 5.61 3.34
CA TYR A 178 64.40 6.95 3.14
C TYR A 178 64.88 7.57 4.45
N PHE A 179 64.15 7.38 5.54
CA PHE A 179 64.58 7.86 6.86
C PHE A 179 65.82 7.11 7.37
N LEU A 180 65.85 5.78 7.22
CA LEU A 180 66.98 4.94 7.63
C LEU A 180 68.24 5.23 6.81
N ASP A 181 68.12 5.37 5.49
CA ASP A 181 69.25 5.65 4.59
C ASP A 181 69.87 7.02 4.89
N ASN A 182 69.05 8.05 5.11
CA ASN A 182 69.55 9.38 5.50
C ASN A 182 70.20 9.39 6.89
N HIS A 183 69.67 8.61 7.84
CA HIS A 183 70.27 8.47 9.16
C HIS A 183 71.60 7.72 9.12
N HIS A 184 71.70 6.65 8.32
CA HIS A 184 72.95 5.91 8.11
C HIS A 184 74.03 6.80 7.46
N LEU A 185 73.66 7.56 6.42
CA LEU A 185 74.57 8.49 5.75
C LEU A 185 75.05 9.60 6.70
N PHE A 186 74.21 10.04 7.63
CA PHE A 186 74.59 11.01 8.67
C PHE A 186 75.59 10.42 9.67
N ILE A 187 75.40 9.17 10.10
CA ILE A 187 76.34 8.48 10.98
C ILE A 187 77.68 8.26 10.28
N GLU A 188 77.69 7.77 9.03
CA GLU A 188 78.92 7.57 8.26
C GLU A 188 79.72 8.86 8.03
N LYS A 189 79.03 9.99 7.80
CA LYS A 189 79.69 11.29 7.69
C LYS A 189 80.28 11.76 9.02
N LYS A 190 79.67 11.40 10.16
CA LYS A 190 80.21 11.70 11.50
C LYS A 190 81.38 10.82 11.90
N THR A 191 81.45 9.57 11.44
CA THR A 191 82.54 8.64 11.78
C THR A 191 83.79 8.79 10.90
N LYS A 192 83.70 9.51 9.77
CA LYS A 192 84.83 9.83 8.88
C LYS A 192 85.47 11.21 9.11
N LEU A 193 85.04 11.94 10.14
CA LEU A 193 85.66 13.17 10.66
C LEU A 193 86.39 12.84 11.97
#